data_AF-A0A934E9K4-F1
#
_entry.id   AF-A0A934E9K4-F1
#
_cell.length_a   1.000
_cell.length_b   1.000
_cell.length_c   1.000
_cell.angle_alpha   90.00
_cell.angle_beta   90.00
_cell.angle_gamma   90.00
#
_symmetry.space_group_name_H-M   'P 1'
#
loop_
_entity.id
_entity.type
_entity.pdbx_description
1 polymer ?
#
loop_
_entity_poly.entity_id
_entity_poly.type
_entity_poly.pdbx_seq_one_letter_code
_entity_poly.pdbx_strand_id
1 'polypeptide(L)' 'MITLRLDPKLEQTINNTAKNLGLTKSELIRKSIDAYLDKLSKPTAWEIGENLFGKYSSGHNNLSTNRKELIKNKIKAKRK' A
#
# COMPACT_ATOMS: atom_id res chain seq x y z
N MET A 1 11.51 -22.91 9.02
CA MET A 1 12.93 -22.54 9.24
C MET A 1 13.58 -22.42 7.89
N ILE A 2 14.14 -21.26 7.54
CA ILE A 2 14.87 -21.07 6.27
C ILE A 2 16.36 -21.28 6.55
N THR A 3 17.06 -21.97 5.65
CA THR A 3 18.52 -22.13 5.72
C THR A 3 19.14 -21.23 4.68
N LEU A 4 19.87 -20.20 5.13
CA LEU A 4 20.50 -19.22 4.27
C LEU A 4 22.02 -19.30 4.44
N ARG A 5 22.74 -19.52 3.34
CA ARG A 5 24.20 -19.41 3.34
C ARG A 5 24.57 -17.93 3.25
N LEU A 6 25.27 -17.44 4.27
CA LEU A 6 25.77 -16.08 4.33
C LEU A 6 27.29 -16.11 4.24
N ASP A 7 27.87 -15.03 3.73
CA ASP A 7 29.30 -14.82 3.82
C ASP A 7 29.73 -14.76 5.31
N PRO A 8 30.86 -15.38 5.71
CA PRO A 8 31.30 -15.42 7.10
C PRO A 8 31.43 -14.03 7.75
N LYS A 9 31.85 -13.02 6.99
CA LYS A 9 32.00 -11.64 7.48
C LYS A 9 30.64 -11.01 7.78
N LEU A 10 29.66 -11.27 6.93
CA LEU A 10 28.30 -10.79 7.12
C LEU A 10 27.65 -11.45 8.35
N GLU A 11 27.83 -12.76 8.51
CA GLU A 11 27.33 -13.49 9.66
C GLU A 11 27.91 -12.97 10.99
N GLN A 12 29.22 -12.70 11.02
CA GLN A 12 29.87 -12.12 12.18
C GLN A 12 29.33 -10.71 12.49
N THR A 13 29.09 -9.90 11.46
CA THR A 13 28.51 -8.55 11.60
C THR A 13 27.11 -8.61 12.17
N ILE A 14 26.25 -9.52 11.68
CA ILE A 14 24.90 -9.73 12.20
C ILE A 14 24.95 -10.16 13.67
N ASN A 15 25.84 -11.10 14.02
CA ASN A 15 25.98 -11.57 15.39
C ASN A 15 26.42 -10.45 16.36
N ASN A 16 27.38 -9.62 15.96
CA ASN A 16 27.83 -8.50 16.78
C ASN A 16 26.72 -7.45 16.94
N THR A 17 26.01 -7.15 15.85
CA THR A 17 24.90 -6.19 15.87
C THR A 17 23.76 -6.68 16.75
N ALA A 18 23.40 -7.96 16.66
CA ALA A 18 22.36 -8.57 17.50
C ALA A 18 22.73 -8.47 18.99
N LYS A 19 23.98 -8.77 19.35
CA LYS A 19 24.49 -8.61 20.72
C LYS A 19 24.41 -7.17 21.21
N ASN A 20 24.86 -6.21 20.41
CA ASN A 20 24.84 -4.79 20.77
C ASN A 20 23.42 -4.26 20.98
N LEU A 21 22.45 -4.79 20.25
CA LEU A 21 21.04 -4.42 20.36
C LEU A 21 20.27 -5.24 21.41
N GLY A 22 20.91 -6.23 22.06
CA GLY A 22 20.24 -7.14 23.00
C GLY A 22 19.19 -8.03 22.34
N LEU A 23 19.30 -8.28 21.03
CA LEU A 23 18.36 -9.08 20.25
C LEU A 23 18.95 -10.45 19.90
N THR A 24 18.08 -11.42 19.63
CA THR A 24 18.51 -12.68 19.02
C THR A 24 18.84 -12.47 17.54
N LYS A 25 19.75 -13.28 17.00
CA LYS A 25 20.10 -13.25 15.56
C LYS A 25 18.88 -13.38 14.67
N SER A 26 17.98 -14.32 15.00
CA SER A 26 16.74 -14.57 14.26
C SER A 26 15.79 -13.37 14.29
N GLU A 27 15.69 -12.68 15.42
CA GLU A 27 14.84 -11.49 15.55
C GLU A 27 15.38 -10.30 14.77
N LEU A 28 16.70 -10.07 14.82
CA LEU A 28 17.35 -9.05 14.00
C LEU A 28 17.11 -9.28 12.50
N ILE A 29 17.27 -10.54 12.05
CA ILE A 29 17.04 -10.91 10.64
C ILE A 29 15.57 -10.68 10.26
N ARG A 30 14.62 -11.10 11.10
CA ARG A 30 13.19 -10.90 10.84
C ARG A 30 12.85 -9.43 10.67
N LYS A 31 13.22 -8.58 11.64
CA LYS A 31 12.98 -7.13 11.58
C LYS A 31 13.62 -6.49 10.35
N SER A 32 14.80 -6.97 9.96
CA SER A 32 15.50 -6.45 8.77
C SER A 32 14.78 -6.82 7.47
N ILE A 33 14.24 -8.03 7.36
CA ILE A 33 13.44 -8.47 6.21
C ILE A 33 12.14 -7.67 6.14
N ASP A 34 11.41 -7.56 7.24
CA ASP A 34 10.16 -6.78 7.29
C ASP A 34 10.41 -5.32 6.88
N ALA A 35 11.42 -4.67 7.46
CA ALA A 35 11.79 -3.30 7.12
C ALA A 35 12.26 -3.13 5.67
N TYR A 36 12.82 -4.17 5.04
CA TYR A 36 13.19 -4.15 3.63
C TYR A 36 11.96 -4.30 2.73
N LEU A 37 11.05 -5.21 3.07
CA LEU A 37 9.80 -5.42 2.33
C LEU A 37 8.90 -4.19 2.40
N ASP A 38 8.79 -3.54 3.56
CA ASP A 38 8.01 -2.30 3.73
C ASP A 38 8.53 -1.16 2.84
N LYS A 39 9.85 -1.08 2.63
CA LYS A 39 10.45 -0.09 1.73
C LYS A 39 10.11 -0.37 0.26
N LEU A 40 9.94 -1.63 -0.10
CA LEU A 40 9.55 -2.06 -1.45
C LEU A 40 8.05 -1.90 -1.67
N SER A 41 7.23 -2.16 -0.65
CA SER A 41 5.78 -2.00 -0.70
C SER A 41 5.40 -0.53 -0.55
N LYS A 42 5.58 0.24 -1.60
CA LYS A 42 4.78 1.46 -1.79
C LYS A 42 3.54 1.03 -2.56
N PRO A 43 2.39 0.79 -1.91
CA PRO A 43 1.17 0.51 -2.64
C PRO A 43 0.94 1.65 -3.62
N THR A 44 0.66 1.29 -4.86
CA THR A 44 0.34 2.25 -5.91
C THR A 44 -0.89 3.04 -5.51
N ALA A 45 -1.05 4.26 -6.03
CA ALA A 45 -2.24 5.07 -5.76
C ALA A 45 -3.54 4.33 -6.12
N TRP A 46 -3.46 3.40 -7.08
CA TRP A 46 -4.54 2.46 -7.39
C TRP A 46 -4.83 1.57 -6.18
N GLU A 47 -3.86 0.77 -5.72
CA GLU A 47 -4.03 -0.22 -4.63
C GLU A 47 -4.55 0.41 -3.33
N ILE A 48 -4.12 1.64 -3.03
CA ILE A 48 -4.63 2.41 -1.88
C ILE A 48 -6.12 2.76 -2.08
N GLY A 49 -6.51 3.10 -3.30
CA GLY A 49 -7.86 3.53 -3.65
C GLY A 49 -8.83 2.40 -4.00
N GLU A 50 -8.37 1.17 -4.15
CA GLU A 50 -9.19 -0.01 -4.52
C GLU A 50 -10.50 -0.07 -3.75
N ASN A 51 -10.36 0.00 -2.43
CA ASN A 51 -11.47 -0.10 -1.50
C ASN A 51 -12.36 1.14 -1.47
N LEU A 52 -12.00 2.22 -2.16
CA LEU A 52 -12.78 3.46 -2.27
C LEU A 52 -13.46 3.58 -3.62
N PHE A 53 -12.85 3.06 -4.68
CA PHE A 53 -13.44 3.05 -6.02
C PHE A 53 -14.62 2.08 -6.10
N GLY A 54 -15.68 2.46 -6.84
CA GLY A 54 -16.82 1.56 -7.12
C GLY A 54 -17.77 1.29 -5.95
N LYS A 55 -17.48 1.73 -4.72
CA LYS A 55 -18.38 1.56 -3.55
C LYS A 55 -19.74 2.23 -3.70
N TYR A 56 -19.78 3.35 -4.41
CA TYR A 56 -21.00 4.10 -4.64
C TYR A 56 -21.23 4.28 -6.14
N SER A 57 -22.36 3.75 -6.62
CA SER A 57 -22.86 4.03 -7.95
C SER A 57 -24.14 4.85 -7.84
N SER A 58 -24.28 5.82 -8.73
CA SER A 58 -25.50 6.63 -8.84
C SER A 58 -26.62 5.90 -9.58
N GLY A 59 -26.42 4.63 -9.98
CA GLY A 59 -27.30 3.88 -10.88
C GLY A 59 -27.35 4.41 -12.32
N HIS A 60 -26.65 5.51 -12.61
CA HIS A 60 -26.70 6.20 -13.90
C HIS A 60 -25.33 6.18 -14.58
N ASN A 61 -25.22 5.38 -15.66
CA ASN A 61 -23.98 5.23 -16.43
C ASN A 61 -23.67 6.44 -17.34
N ASN A 62 -24.60 7.40 -17.46
CA ASN A 62 -24.48 8.55 -18.36
C ASN A 62 -24.12 9.86 -17.66
N LEU A 63 -23.88 9.86 -16.34
CA LEU A 63 -23.61 11.10 -15.59
C LEU A 63 -22.33 11.81 -16.05
N SER A 64 -21.29 11.04 -16.42
CA SER A 64 -20.04 11.60 -16.93
C SER A 64 -20.21 12.12 -18.37
N THR A 65 -20.81 11.32 -19.23
CA THR A 65 -20.98 11.61 -20.66
C THR A 65 -21.93 12.78 -20.92
N ASN A 66 -23.08 12.80 -20.24
CA ASN A 66 -24.15 13.77 -20.50
C ASN A 66 -24.20 14.88 -19.44
N ARG A 67 -23.06 15.14 -18.75
CA ARG A 67 -23.00 16.05 -17.60
C ARG A 67 -23.63 17.42 -17.84
N LYS A 68 -23.41 18.01 -19.02
CA LYS A 68 -23.86 19.38 -19.33
C LYS A 68 -25.38 19.47 -19.46
N GLU A 69 -25.98 18.46 -20.09
CA GLU A 69 -27.42 18.41 -20.31
C GLU A 69 -28.17 18.15 -19.00
N LEU A 70 -27.68 17.21 -18.19
CA LEU A 70 -28.24 16.88 -16.88
C LEU A 70 -28.24 18.11 -15.94
N ILE A 71 -27.14 18.87 -15.91
CA ILE A 71 -27.05 20.09 -15.10
C ILE A 71 -28.04 21.14 -15.60
N LYS A 72 -28.12 21.37 -16.91
CA LYS A 72 -29.06 22.34 -17.51
C LYS A 72 -30.51 22.01 -17.16
N ASN A 73 -30.89 20.73 -17.24
CA ASN A 73 -32.22 20.26 -16.89
C ASN A 73 -32.51 20.43 -15.40
N LYS A 74 -31.54 20.12 -14.53
CA LYS A 74 -31.67 20.31 -13.07
C LYS A 74 -31.84 21.78 -12.67
N ILE A 75 -31.13 22.70 -13.33
CA ILE A 75 -31.26 24.14 -13.09
C ILE A 75 -32.64 24.65 -13.57
N LYS A 76 -33.10 24.22 -14.75
CA LYS A 76 -34.43 24.57 -15.27
C LYS A 76 -35.54 24.09 -14.34
N ALA A 77 -35.46 22.84 -13.84
CA ALA A 77 -36.45 22.27 -12.93
C ALA A 77 -36.57 23.05 -11.60
N LYS A 78 -35.48 23.67 -11.13
CA LYS A 78 -35.50 24.52 -9.91
C LYS A 78 -36.08 25.93 -10.13
N ARG A 79 -36.16 26.39 -11.37
CA ARG A 79 -36.68 27.72 -11.72
C ARG A 79 -38.17 27.68 -12.07
N LYS A 80 -38.81 26.52 -11.93
CA LYS A 80 -40.24 26.29 -12.12
C LYS A 80 -40.86 26.08 -10.76
#